data_AF-A0A7G1IAD2-F1
#
_entry.id   AF-A0A7G1IAD2-F1
#
_cell.length_a   1.000
_cell.length_b   1.000
_cell.length_c   1.000
_cell.angle_alpha   90.00
_cell.angle_beta   90.00
_cell.angle_gamma   90.00
#
_symmetry.space_group_name_H-M   'P 1'
#
loop_
_entity.id
_entity.type
_entity.pdbx_description
1 polymer ?
#
loop_
_entity_poly.entity_id
_entity_poly.type
_entity_poly.pdbx_seq_one_letter_code
_entity_poly.pdbx_strand_id
1 'polypeptide(L)' 'MCRELGVSEATYHRWRNQFGGLKAEDAKRLKDLERENATLKRLLADAELEKAALKEIARGNF' A
#
# COMPACT_ATOMS: atom_id res chain seq x y z
N MET A 1 -23.33 6.15 -22.66
CA MET A 1 -22.84 6.77 -21.40
C MET A 1 -23.51 8.10 -21.09
N CYS A 2 -23.16 9.25 -21.71
CA CYS A 2 -23.74 10.56 -21.32
C CYS A 2 -25.26 10.67 -21.54
N ARG A 3 -25.76 10.15 -22.67
CA ARG A 3 -27.21 10.11 -22.99
C ARG A 3 -28.01 9.18 -22.09
N GLU A 4 -27.40 8.10 -21.62
CA GLU A 4 -28.00 7.12 -20.69
C GLU A 4 -27.99 7.63 -19.25
N LEU A 5 -26.95 8.40 -18.87
CA LEU A 5 -26.82 9.03 -17.56
C LEU A 5 -27.58 10.36 -17.45
N GLY A 6 -28.23 10.83 -18.53
CA GLY A 6 -28.99 12.08 -18.56
C GLY A 6 -28.15 13.34 -18.32
N VAL A 7 -26.82 13.28 -18.54
CA VAL A 7 -25.90 14.38 -18.28
C VAL A 7 -25.21 14.84 -19.57
N SER A 8 -24.91 16.14 -19.63
CA SER A 8 -24.14 16.70 -20.75
C SER A 8 -22.74 16.10 -20.79
N GLU A 9 -22.18 16.00 -22.00
CA GLU A 9 -20.83 15.48 -22.21
C GLU A 9 -19.77 16.35 -21.49
N ALA A 10 -19.98 17.67 -21.46
CA ALA A 10 -19.15 18.60 -20.70
C ALA A 10 -19.17 18.31 -19.18
N THR A 11 -20.33 17.97 -18.62
CA THR A 11 -20.47 17.58 -17.20
C THR A 11 -19.74 16.26 -16.93
N TYR A 12 -19.89 15.28 -17.82
CA TYR A 12 -19.23 13.98 -17.70
C TYR A 12 -17.70 14.10 -17.73
N HIS A 13 -17.14 14.86 -18.67
CA HIS A 13 -15.69 15.09 -18.73
C HIS A 13 -15.16 15.81 -17.49
N ARG A 14 -15.92 16.78 -16.95
CA ARG A 14 -15.55 17.47 -15.70
C ARG A 14 -15.48 16.52 -14.52
N TRP A 15 -16.47 15.65 -14.36
CA TRP A 15 -16.47 14.62 -13.31
C TRP A 15 -15.37 13.58 -13.51
N ARG A 16 -15.11 13.15 -14.74
CA ARG A 16 -14.01 12.22 -15.02
C ARG A 16 -12.65 12.84 -14.68
N ASN A 17 -12.44 14.11 -14.99
CA ASN A 17 -11.20 14.81 -14.61
C ASN A 17 -11.08 15.00 -13.09
N GLN A 18 -12.19 15.33 -12.42
CA GLN A 18 -12.20 15.61 -10.98
C GLN A 18 -12.08 14.34 -10.12
N PHE A 19 -12.73 13.25 -10.52
CA PHE A 19 -12.86 12.04 -9.69
C PHE A 19 -12.18 10.80 -10.29
N GLY A 20 -11.83 10.82 -11.57
CA GLY A 20 -11.16 9.70 -12.24
C GLY A 20 -9.70 9.52 -11.81
N GLY A 21 -8.99 10.63 -11.57
CA GLY A 21 -7.62 10.61 -11.07
C GLY A 21 -7.51 10.18 -9.61
N LEU A 22 -8.45 10.63 -8.77
CA LEU A 22 -8.48 10.32 -7.33
C LEU A 22 -8.41 8.81 -7.06
N LYS A 23 -9.24 8.03 -7.77
CA LYS A 23 -9.27 6.56 -7.62
C LYS A 23 -7.97 5.88 -8.07
N ALA A 24 -7.32 6.41 -9.10
CA ALA A 24 -6.07 5.86 -9.60
C ALA A 24 -4.90 6.14 -8.64
N GLU A 25 -4.86 7.35 -8.06
CA GLU A 25 -3.86 7.73 -7.05
C GLU A 25 -4.05 6.94 -5.75
N ASP A 26 -5.30 6.75 -5.29
CA ASP A 26 -5.60 5.92 -4.12
C ASP A 26 -5.15 4.46 -4.33
N ALA A 27 -5.41 3.89 -5.51
CA ALA A 27 -4.98 2.54 -5.87
C ALA A 27 -3.45 2.42 -5.95
N LYS A 28 -2.76 3.46 -6.45
CA LYS A 28 -1.29 3.52 -6.48
C LYS A 28 -0.72 3.56 -5.05
N ARG A 29 -1.24 4.45 -4.22
CA ARG A 29 -0.84 4.58 -2.82
C ARG A 29 -1.06 3.28 -2.03
N LEU A 30 -2.17 2.58 -2.29
CA LEU A 30 -2.43 1.28 -1.67
C LEU A 30 -1.35 0.26 -2.03
N LYS A 31 -1.00 0.13 -3.32
CA LYS A 31 0.06 -0.78 -3.77
C LYS A 31 1.43 -0.45 -3.19
N ASP A 32 1.76 0.84 -3.09
CA ASP A 32 3.01 1.29 -2.50
C ASP A 32 3.07 0.92 -1.00
N LEU A 33 1.98 1.16 -0.26
CA LEU A 33 1.86 0.76 1.16
C LEU A 33 1.93 -0.76 1.34
N GLU A 34 1.29 -1.55 0.48
CA GLU A 34 1.37 -3.01 0.51
C GLU A 34 2.81 -3.50 0.32
N ARG A 35 3.55 -2.89 -0.61
CA ARG A 35 4.97 -3.22 -0.86
C ARG A 35 5.87 -2.83 0.30
N GLU A 36 5.68 -1.65 0.86
CA GLU A 36 6.40 -1.20 2.05
C GLU A 36 6.12 -2.12 3.23
N ASN A 37 4.85 -2.48 3.46
CA ASN A 37 4.45 -3.38 4.54
C ASN A 37 5.09 -4.76 4.40
N ALA A 38 5.12 -5.32 3.19
CA ALA A 38 5.77 -6.60 2.92
C ALA A 38 7.28 -6.54 3.23
N THR A 39 7.93 -5.43 2.86
CA THR A 39 9.36 -5.20 3.11
C THR A 39 9.64 -5.07 4.60
N LEU A 40 8.85 -4.27 5.32
CA LEU A 40 8.98 -4.07 6.76
C LEU A 40 8.75 -5.37 7.54
N LYS A 41 7.76 -6.18 7.15
CA LYS A 41 7.51 -7.49 7.79
C LYS A 41 8.70 -8.43 7.64
N ARG A 42 9.33 -8.46 6.46
CA ARG A 42 10.54 -9.27 6.24
C ARG A 42 11.68 -8.80 7.13
N LEU A 43 11.98 -7.49 7.12
CA LEU A 43 13.05 -6.92 7.95
C LEU A 43 12.82 -7.16 9.44
N LEU A 44 11.57 -7.06 9.89
CA LEU A 44 11.21 -7.35 11.28
C LEU A 44 11.44 -8.82 11.63
N ALA A 45 11.06 -9.75 10.75
CA ALA A 45 11.31 -11.18 10.96
C ALA A 45 12.81 -11.48 11.04
N ASP A 46 13.61 -10.93 10.14
CA ASP A 46 15.07 -11.09 10.13
C ASP A 46 15.68 -10.55 11.43
N ALA A 47 15.28 -9.35 11.87
CA ALA A 47 15.76 -8.73 13.11
C ALA A 47 15.35 -9.51 14.37
N GLU A 48 14.12 -10.03 14.44
CA GLU A 48 13.69 -10.85 15.58
C GLU A 48 14.41 -12.21 15.61
N LEU A 49 14.75 -12.79 14.45
CA LEU A 49 15.58 -13.99 14.37
C LEU A 49 17.01 -13.73 14.89
N GLU A 50 17.65 -12.64 14.46
CA GLU A 50 18.99 -12.25 14.95
C GLU A 50 18.97 -12.01 16.46
N LYS A 51 17.96 -11.30 16.96
CA LYS A 51 17.77 -11.05 18.38
C LYS A 51 17.55 -12.34 19.17
N ALA A 52 16.81 -13.31 18.62
CA ALA A 52 16.64 -14.62 19.25
C ALA A 52 17.97 -15.37 19.32
N ALA A 53 18.74 -15.41 18.22
CA ALA A 53 20.06 -16.04 18.20
C ALA A 53 21.02 -15.42 19.22
N LEU A 54 21.07 -14.08 19.31
CA LEU A 54 21.89 -13.37 20.28
C LEU A 54 21.47 -13.66 21.72
N LYS A 55 20.16 -13.78 22.01
CA LYS A 55 19.66 -14.17 23.33
C LYS A 55 20.06 -15.59 23.70
N GLU A 56 20.01 -16.54 22.77
CA GLU A 56 20.43 -17.92 23.01
C GLU A 56 21.94 -18.00 23.28
N ILE A 57 22.76 -17.27 22.52
CA ILE A 57 24.21 -17.15 22.80
C ILE A 57 24.44 -16.54 24.19
N ALA A 58 23.72 -15.48 24.55
CA ALA A 58 23.84 -14.84 25.86
C ALA A 58 23.35 -15.73 27.02
N ARG A 59 22.47 -16.70 26.75
CA ARG A 59 21.96 -17.65 27.76
C ARG A 59 22.93 -18.81 28.03
N GLY A 60 23.91 -19.07 27.17
CA GLY A 60 24.77 -20.24 27.27
C GLY A 60 26.27 -19.96 27.09
N ASN A 61 26.97 -19.85 28.23
CA ASN A 61 28.27 -20.49 28.53
C ASN A 61 28.72 -20.13 29.97
N PHE A 62 27.99 -20.64 30.98
CA PHE A 62 28.45 -20.83 32.36
C PHE A 62 28.06 -22.22 32.83
#